data_AF-A0AAV4ZDH6-F1
#
_entry.id   AF-A0AAV4ZDH6-F1
#
_cell.length_a   1.000
_cell.length_b   1.000
_cell.length_c   1.000
_cell.angle_alpha   90.00
_cell.angle_beta   90.00
_cell.angle_gamma   90.00
#
_symmetry.space_group_name_H-M   'P 1'
#
loop_
_entity.id
_entity.type
_entity.pdbx_description
1 polymer ?
#
loop_
_entity_poly.entity_id
_entity_poly.type
_entity_poly.pdbx_seq_one_letter_code
_entity_poly.pdbx_strand_id
1 'polypeptide(L)'
;MVDDVTVGESTGYAEFVVRLSAPATTAVSVNWETKTANAYDDYASGIGVLTFAPGETLKAVRVAITDDMKAEPSESFVLGLYNPSSNALLGKSAATAVILDNDGTVPGGQIMSGSNSDDVLLGSAGADTLSGEAGNDVLIGGTGADVMRGGKGNDTYVVDHVKDQTVETADTAAVRYGTDTVMATVSHVLANNVENLTLVGGSAIKGVGNGLANVLIGNEANNILDGKAGADTMIGGEGSDTYIVDAIGDKAIEVSGASGTDIVKASVSYSLADSYVENLTLTGTKNLNATGNDLGNALKGTTGNNHLDGGLGADLLTGLAGRDTFVFSTKLSSTNIDHLTDFSAVNDTIQLSKSIFAALSAGSLAESAFKDLAVTGAKVDADDRILYDHDTGVLSYDADGRGSAAKAIKFAVIDNYDKVALTHLDFLVA
;
A
#
# COMPACT_ATOMS: atom_id res chain seq x y z
N MET A 1 5.09 -29.40 1.58
CA MET A 1 5.13 -30.13 2.87
C MET A 1 3.88 -29.76 3.65
N VAL A 2 3.47 -30.59 4.61
CA VAL A 2 2.35 -30.29 5.51
C VAL A 2 2.81 -30.49 6.94
N ASP A 3 2.37 -29.61 7.83
CA ASP A 3 2.80 -29.57 9.23
C ASP A 3 1.68 -30.05 10.16
N ASP A 4 2.09 -30.57 11.33
CA ASP A 4 1.14 -31.06 12.32
C ASP A 4 0.32 -29.89 12.86
N VAL A 5 -0.94 -30.14 13.24
CA VAL A 5 -1.84 -29.11 13.76
C VAL A 5 -2.41 -29.56 15.09
N THR A 6 -2.51 -28.65 16.05
CA THR A 6 -3.30 -28.86 17.27
C THR A 6 -4.47 -27.88 17.22
N VAL A 7 -5.70 -28.34 17.40
CA VAL A 7 -6.91 -27.56 17.14
C VAL A 7 -7.97 -27.84 18.21
N GLY A 8 -8.70 -26.82 18.64
CA GLY A 8 -9.86 -26.99 19.54
C GLY A 8 -11.12 -27.43 18.81
N GLU A 9 -11.97 -28.23 19.45
CA GLU A 9 -13.18 -28.79 18.85
C GLU A 9 -14.17 -27.71 18.35
N SER A 10 -14.35 -26.61 19.12
CA SER A 10 -15.15 -25.42 18.74
C SER A 10 -14.72 -24.74 17.44
N THR A 11 -13.52 -25.02 16.93
CA THR A 11 -13.02 -24.40 15.70
C THR A 11 -13.88 -24.84 14.49
N GLY A 12 -14.55 -25.99 14.59
CA GLY A 12 -15.38 -26.57 13.53
C GLY A 12 -14.58 -27.13 12.34
N TYR A 13 -13.27 -26.92 12.29
CA TYR A 13 -12.36 -27.56 11.34
C TYR A 13 -10.90 -27.55 11.84
N ALA A 14 -10.12 -28.58 11.49
CA ALA A 14 -8.66 -28.56 11.52
C ALA A 14 -8.15 -27.95 10.22
N GLU A 15 -7.28 -26.94 10.31
CA GLU A 15 -6.64 -26.34 9.15
C GLU A 15 -5.19 -26.81 9.03
N PHE A 16 -4.91 -27.57 7.98
CA PHE A 16 -3.55 -27.97 7.64
C PHE A 16 -2.98 -26.99 6.62
N VAL A 17 -1.90 -26.32 7.00
CA VAL A 17 -1.14 -25.49 6.06
C VAL A 17 -0.22 -26.40 5.24
N VAL A 18 -0.38 -26.34 3.92
CA VAL A 18 0.49 -27.00 2.95
C VAL A 18 1.36 -25.95 2.29
N ARG A 19 2.67 -26.16 2.30
CA ARG A 19 3.67 -25.18 1.83
C ARG A 19 4.52 -25.68 0.68
N LEU A 20 4.87 -24.78 -0.24
CA LEU A 20 5.98 -24.96 -1.19
C LEU A 20 7.27 -24.42 -0.57
N SER A 21 8.39 -25.07 -0.83
CA SER A 21 9.72 -24.63 -0.34
C SER A 21 10.23 -23.36 -1.02
N ALA A 22 9.61 -22.94 -2.13
CA ALA A 22 9.89 -21.72 -2.86
C ALA A 22 8.70 -21.40 -3.79
N PRO A 23 8.53 -20.13 -4.21
CA PRO A 23 7.53 -19.77 -5.22
C PRO A 23 7.78 -20.51 -6.55
N ALA A 24 6.72 -21.05 -7.15
CA ALA A 24 6.81 -21.71 -8.45
C ALA A 24 6.39 -20.77 -9.58
N THR A 25 7.03 -20.88 -10.76
CA THR A 25 6.68 -20.07 -11.94
C THR A 25 5.49 -20.63 -12.73
N THR A 26 5.07 -21.85 -12.42
CA THR A 26 3.89 -22.52 -12.95
C THR A 26 3.08 -23.09 -11.79
N ALA A 27 1.79 -23.35 -12.00
CA ALA A 27 0.93 -23.91 -10.97
C ALA A 27 1.48 -25.27 -10.46
N VAL A 28 1.30 -25.52 -9.16
CA VAL A 28 1.69 -26.77 -8.49
C VAL A 28 0.46 -27.39 -7.86
N SER A 29 0.24 -28.70 -8.06
CA SER A 29 -0.91 -29.41 -7.47
C SER A 29 -0.46 -30.62 -6.66
N VAL A 30 -1.23 -30.98 -5.63
CA VAL A 30 -1.01 -32.17 -4.79
C VAL A 30 -2.35 -32.73 -4.30
N ASN A 31 -2.50 -34.05 -4.26
CA ASN A 31 -3.69 -34.68 -3.68
C ASN A 31 -3.54 -34.81 -2.17
N TRP A 32 -4.65 -34.81 -1.45
CA TRP A 32 -4.68 -35.03 0.00
C TRP A 32 -5.80 -35.99 0.41
N GLU A 33 -5.59 -36.71 1.51
CA GLU A 33 -6.56 -37.60 2.15
C GLU A 33 -6.41 -37.57 3.68
N THR A 34 -7.51 -37.80 4.41
CA THR A 34 -7.46 -37.99 5.87
C THR A 34 -7.48 -39.47 6.26
N LYS A 35 -6.73 -39.87 7.29
CA LYS A 35 -6.72 -41.21 7.88
C LYS A 35 -6.83 -41.13 9.40
N THR A 36 -7.71 -41.93 10.00
CA THR A 36 -7.94 -41.95 11.46
C THR A 36 -6.72 -42.55 12.19
N ALA A 37 -6.31 -41.97 13.32
CA ALA A 37 -5.25 -42.53 14.17
C ALA A 37 -5.77 -43.24 15.44
N ASN A 38 -6.98 -42.91 15.91
CA ASN A 38 -7.72 -43.58 16.99
C ASN A 38 -9.24 -43.58 16.69
N ALA A 39 -10.04 -44.36 17.44
CA ALA A 39 -11.39 -44.80 17.05
C ALA A 39 -12.56 -43.95 17.59
N TYR A 40 -12.41 -42.62 17.62
CA TYR A 40 -13.45 -41.68 17.98
C TYR A 40 -13.52 -40.60 16.88
N ASP A 41 -14.74 -40.24 16.45
CA ASP A 41 -15.03 -39.67 15.12
C ASP A 41 -15.48 -38.20 15.21
N ASP A 42 -14.73 -37.33 15.91
CA ASP A 42 -15.04 -35.88 15.93
C ASP A 42 -14.49 -35.14 14.70
N TYR A 43 -14.27 -35.84 13.58
CA TYR A 43 -13.93 -35.21 12.31
C TYR A 43 -14.58 -35.87 11.09
N ALA A 44 -14.81 -35.08 10.05
CA ALA A 44 -15.31 -35.57 8.77
C ALA A 44 -14.15 -36.02 7.88
N SER A 45 -14.07 -37.32 7.56
CA SER A 45 -13.09 -37.83 6.62
C SER A 45 -13.19 -37.13 5.25
N GLY A 46 -12.06 -36.74 4.66
CA GLY A 46 -12.00 -36.01 3.40
C GLY A 46 -10.88 -36.46 2.47
N ILE A 47 -11.08 -36.20 1.18
CA ILE A 47 -10.07 -36.30 0.12
C ILE A 47 -10.21 -35.11 -0.83
N GLY A 48 -9.11 -34.68 -1.46
CA GLY A 48 -9.17 -33.57 -2.42
C GLY A 48 -7.89 -33.31 -3.18
N VAL A 49 -7.90 -32.21 -3.94
CA VAL A 49 -6.74 -31.72 -4.71
C VAL A 49 -6.49 -30.27 -4.33
N LEU A 50 -5.27 -29.97 -3.93
CA LEU A 50 -4.79 -28.63 -3.64
C LEU A 50 -4.01 -28.11 -4.85
N THR A 51 -4.24 -26.87 -5.27
CA THR A 51 -3.53 -26.25 -6.40
C THR A 51 -3.05 -24.85 -6.04
N PHE A 52 -1.74 -24.65 -6.05
CA PHE A 52 -1.04 -23.38 -5.86
C PHE A 52 -0.95 -22.66 -7.21
N ALA A 53 -1.34 -21.39 -7.26
CA ALA A 53 -1.10 -20.52 -8.41
C ALA A 53 0.40 -20.21 -8.57
N PRO A 54 0.87 -19.78 -9.76
CA PRO A 54 2.24 -19.28 -9.90
C PRO A 54 2.53 -18.18 -8.87
N GLY A 55 3.66 -18.28 -8.17
CA GLY A 55 4.08 -17.36 -7.10
C GLY A 55 3.53 -17.70 -5.71
N GLU A 56 2.47 -18.51 -5.60
CA GLU A 56 1.85 -18.87 -4.32
C GLU A 56 2.64 -19.96 -3.62
N THR A 57 2.91 -19.80 -2.32
CA THR A 57 3.69 -20.75 -1.52
C THR A 57 2.90 -21.42 -0.41
N LEU A 58 1.68 -20.96 -0.10
CA LEU A 58 0.85 -21.46 0.99
C LEU A 58 -0.57 -21.77 0.51
N LYS A 59 -1.12 -22.89 0.96
CA LYS A 59 -2.54 -23.24 0.79
C LYS A 59 -3.01 -23.99 2.03
N ALA A 60 -4.30 -23.84 2.36
CA ALA A 60 -4.91 -24.53 3.48
C ALA A 60 -5.78 -25.70 3.02
N VAL A 61 -5.74 -26.80 3.77
CA VAL A 61 -6.74 -27.88 3.72
C VAL A 61 -7.53 -27.85 5.01
N ARG A 62 -8.84 -27.62 4.92
CA ARG A 62 -9.75 -27.65 6.07
C ARG A 62 -10.46 -29.00 6.14
N VAL A 63 -10.32 -29.67 7.27
CA VAL A 63 -11.03 -30.91 7.59
C VAL A 63 -12.04 -30.58 8.67
N ALA A 64 -13.33 -30.74 8.41
CA ALA A 64 -14.36 -30.38 9.38
C ALA A 64 -14.22 -31.20 10.67
N ILE A 65 -14.39 -30.54 11.80
CA ILE A 65 -14.44 -31.13 13.13
C ILE A 65 -15.89 -31.05 13.62
N THR A 66 -16.36 -32.10 14.27
CA THR A 66 -17.66 -32.10 14.94
C THR A 66 -17.45 -31.52 16.33
N ASP A 67 -18.26 -30.53 16.69
CA ASP A 67 -18.32 -29.91 18.02
C ASP A 67 -19.55 -30.50 18.74
N ASP A 68 -19.33 -31.16 19.87
CA ASP A 68 -20.38 -31.84 20.63
C ASP A 68 -20.66 -31.16 21.99
N MET A 69 -21.12 -31.86 23.04
CA MET A 69 -21.25 -31.27 24.39
C MET A 69 -20.65 -32.19 25.46
N LYS A 70 -19.86 -33.17 25.07
CA LYS A 70 -19.30 -34.19 25.94
C LYS A 70 -17.81 -33.95 26.08
N ALA A 71 -17.37 -33.96 27.33
CA ALA A 71 -15.95 -33.92 27.61
C ALA A 71 -15.28 -35.24 27.22
N GLU A 72 -14.34 -35.20 26.29
CA GLU A 72 -13.67 -36.35 25.68
C GLU A 72 -12.12 -36.20 25.77
N PRO A 73 -11.34 -37.31 25.81
CA PRO A 73 -9.89 -37.22 25.71
C PRO A 73 -9.46 -36.67 24.34
N SER A 74 -8.28 -36.04 24.25
CA SER A 74 -7.76 -35.54 22.98
C SER A 74 -7.69 -36.63 21.89
N GLU A 75 -8.12 -36.26 20.69
CA GLU A 75 -8.23 -37.15 19.54
C GLU A 75 -7.19 -36.84 18.48
N SER A 76 -6.97 -37.74 17.51
CA SER A 76 -6.05 -37.43 16.42
C SER A 76 -6.38 -38.12 15.11
N PHE A 77 -6.08 -37.41 14.01
CA PHE A 77 -6.13 -37.95 12.66
C PHE A 77 -4.97 -37.43 11.83
N VAL A 78 -4.70 -38.06 10.68
CA VAL A 78 -3.56 -37.72 9.82
C VAL A 78 -4.06 -37.19 8.48
N LEU A 79 -3.55 -36.04 8.04
CA LEU A 79 -3.62 -35.61 6.65
C LEU A 79 -2.41 -36.12 5.87
N GLY A 80 -2.63 -36.97 4.87
CA GLY A 80 -1.61 -37.46 3.95
C GLY A 80 -1.63 -36.72 2.62
N LEU A 81 -0.46 -36.31 2.13
CA LEU A 81 -0.26 -35.77 0.78
C LEU A 81 0.27 -36.85 -0.16
N TYR A 82 -0.24 -36.89 -1.39
CA TYR A 82 0.17 -37.86 -2.41
C TYR A 82 0.04 -37.31 -3.83
N ASN A 83 0.69 -37.97 -4.81
CA ASN A 83 0.63 -37.65 -6.24
C ASN A 83 0.80 -36.14 -6.57
N PRO A 84 1.95 -35.51 -6.22
CA PRO A 84 2.21 -34.14 -6.65
C PRO A 84 2.32 -34.01 -8.17
N SER A 85 2.11 -32.82 -8.70
CA SER A 85 2.40 -32.47 -10.10
C SER A 85 3.89 -32.68 -10.42
N SER A 86 4.22 -32.92 -11.69
CA SER A 86 5.58 -33.31 -12.11
C SER A 86 6.67 -32.26 -11.85
N ASN A 87 6.29 -31.00 -11.58
CA ASN A 87 7.16 -29.89 -11.20
C ASN A 87 7.39 -29.77 -9.68
N ALA A 88 6.92 -30.72 -8.86
CA ALA A 88 7.09 -30.71 -7.42
C ALA A 88 7.46 -32.09 -6.84
N LEU A 89 8.08 -32.08 -5.66
CA LEU A 89 8.36 -33.27 -4.85
C LEU A 89 7.73 -33.10 -3.46
N LEU A 90 7.32 -34.20 -2.83
CA LEU A 90 6.82 -34.16 -1.46
C LEU A 90 7.99 -34.08 -0.47
N GLY A 91 7.96 -33.06 0.39
CA GLY A 91 8.78 -32.98 1.61
C GLY A 91 8.17 -33.83 2.72
N LYS A 92 7.73 -33.21 3.83
CA LYS A 92 6.84 -33.87 4.80
C LYS A 92 5.48 -34.15 4.13
N SER A 93 5.14 -35.43 3.96
CA SER A 93 3.96 -35.89 3.20
C SER A 93 2.81 -36.34 4.09
N ALA A 94 2.92 -36.19 5.41
CA ALA A 94 1.87 -36.51 6.34
C ALA A 94 1.97 -35.57 7.55
N ALA A 95 0.83 -35.14 8.05
CA ALA A 95 0.70 -34.32 9.24
C ALA A 95 -0.39 -34.88 10.14
N THR A 96 -0.16 -34.85 11.45
CA THR A 96 -1.13 -35.24 12.47
C THR A 96 -1.90 -34.00 12.93
N ALA A 97 -3.23 -34.06 12.93
CA ALA A 97 -4.09 -33.19 13.71
C ALA A 97 -4.30 -33.80 15.10
N VAL A 98 -4.16 -33.00 16.15
CA VAL A 98 -4.63 -33.29 17.51
C VAL A 98 -5.84 -32.41 17.81
N ILE A 99 -6.97 -33.02 18.16
CA ILE A 99 -8.21 -32.32 18.52
C ILE A 99 -8.25 -32.20 20.05
N LEU A 100 -8.43 -30.97 20.54
CA LEU A 100 -8.59 -30.64 21.95
C LEU A 100 -10.07 -30.40 22.24
N ASP A 101 -10.64 -31.23 23.11
CA ASP A 101 -11.99 -31.07 23.66
C ASP A 101 -12.16 -29.69 24.33
N ASN A 102 -13.26 -29.02 24.01
CA ASN A 102 -13.66 -27.69 24.48
C ASN A 102 -14.91 -27.70 25.37
N ASP A 103 -15.54 -28.86 25.59
CA ASP A 103 -16.81 -29.02 26.32
C ASP A 103 -16.65 -29.06 27.84
N GLY A 104 -15.41 -28.89 28.30
CA GLY A 104 -15.13 -28.33 29.61
C GLY A 104 -15.60 -26.87 29.75
N THR A 105 -15.57 -26.33 30.97
CA THR A 105 -15.69 -24.87 31.16
C THR A 105 -14.76 -24.13 30.20
N VAL A 106 -15.26 -23.08 29.50
CA VAL A 106 -14.52 -22.21 28.54
C VAL A 106 -13.03 -22.31 28.83
N PRO A 107 -12.23 -22.90 27.92
CA PRO A 107 -10.81 -23.02 28.17
C PRO A 107 -10.31 -21.64 28.57
N GLY A 108 -9.80 -21.52 29.80
CA GLY A 108 -8.97 -20.37 30.12
C GLY A 108 -7.88 -20.31 29.07
N GLY A 109 -7.42 -19.10 28.73
CA GLY A 109 -6.35 -18.89 27.77
C GLY A 109 -5.28 -19.98 27.85
N GLN A 110 -5.02 -20.61 26.71
CA GLN A 110 -4.04 -21.67 26.57
C GLN A 110 -2.63 -21.09 26.57
N ILE A 111 -1.68 -21.89 27.02
CA ILE A 111 -0.25 -21.60 26.88
C ILE A 111 0.32 -22.72 26.01
N MET A 112 0.72 -22.37 24.80
CA MET A 112 1.26 -23.31 23.81
C MET A 112 2.69 -22.92 23.43
N SER A 113 3.51 -23.94 23.19
CA SER A 113 4.87 -23.77 22.70
C SER A 113 5.14 -24.79 21.60
N GLY A 114 5.70 -24.32 20.50
CA GLY A 114 6.20 -25.11 19.39
C GLY A 114 7.51 -25.81 19.73
N SER A 115 8.16 -26.27 18.67
CA SER A 115 9.41 -26.99 18.64
C SER A 115 10.52 -26.12 18.06
N ASN A 116 11.66 -26.69 17.66
CA ASN A 116 12.69 -25.93 16.94
C ASN A 116 12.59 -26.15 15.41
N SER A 117 11.39 -26.47 14.92
CA SER A 117 11.07 -26.69 13.51
C SER A 117 9.87 -25.82 13.15
N ASP A 118 9.58 -25.67 11.85
CA ASP A 118 8.40 -24.94 11.39
C ASP A 118 7.11 -25.58 11.94
N ASP A 119 6.37 -24.82 12.75
CA ASP A 119 5.16 -25.25 13.44
C ASP A 119 3.91 -24.45 13.00
N VAL A 120 2.73 -25.03 13.23
CA VAL A 120 1.44 -24.33 13.12
C VAL A 120 0.74 -24.41 14.48
N LEU A 121 0.66 -23.26 15.15
CA LEU A 121 0.01 -23.12 16.45
C LEU A 121 -1.34 -22.44 16.27
N LEU A 122 -2.41 -23.10 16.72
CA LEU A 122 -3.77 -22.58 16.65
C LEU A 122 -4.34 -22.45 18.06
N GLY A 123 -4.61 -21.20 18.43
CA GLY A 123 -5.31 -20.80 19.64
C GLY A 123 -6.80 -21.15 19.60
N SER A 124 -7.43 -20.90 20.73
CA SER A 124 -8.83 -21.18 21.02
C SER A 124 -9.67 -19.92 20.85
N ALA A 125 -10.87 -19.92 21.44
CA ALA A 125 -11.66 -18.71 21.60
C ALA A 125 -11.29 -17.87 22.85
N GLY A 126 -10.23 -18.28 23.56
CA GLY A 126 -9.77 -17.73 24.84
C GLY A 126 -8.83 -16.54 24.69
N ALA A 127 -8.03 -16.26 25.72
CA ALA A 127 -6.94 -15.27 25.64
C ALA A 127 -5.61 -16.02 25.72
N ASP A 128 -5.13 -16.47 24.58
CA ASP A 128 -4.06 -17.46 24.46
C ASP A 128 -2.66 -16.84 24.49
N THR A 129 -1.67 -17.66 24.82
CA THR A 129 -0.25 -17.35 24.70
C THR A 129 0.42 -18.41 23.87
N LEU A 130 0.85 -18.05 22.66
CA LEU A 130 1.49 -18.92 21.69
C LEU A 130 2.99 -18.57 21.58
N SER A 131 3.86 -19.57 21.54
CA SER A 131 5.32 -19.42 21.35
C SER A 131 5.79 -20.36 20.26
N GLY A 132 6.23 -19.86 19.10
CA GLY A 132 6.76 -20.66 17.98
C GLY A 132 8.11 -21.29 18.29
N GLU A 133 8.95 -20.57 19.04
CA GLU A 133 10.33 -20.90 19.41
C GLU A 133 11.32 -20.71 18.25
N ALA A 134 11.62 -21.73 17.45
CA ALA A 134 12.51 -21.58 16.30
C ALA A 134 11.96 -22.37 15.12
N GLY A 135 12.06 -21.84 13.92
CA GLY A 135 11.32 -22.33 12.77
C GLY A 135 10.66 -21.16 12.05
N ASN A 136 10.06 -21.42 10.90
CA ASN A 136 9.17 -20.46 10.24
C ASN A 136 7.72 -20.81 10.62
N ASP A 137 7.26 -20.27 11.73
CA ASP A 137 6.04 -20.69 12.39
C ASP A 137 4.82 -19.94 11.87
N VAL A 138 3.64 -20.57 11.94
CA VAL A 138 2.35 -19.88 11.79
C VAL A 138 1.62 -19.89 13.12
N LEU A 139 1.37 -18.71 13.68
CA LEU A 139 0.67 -18.51 14.93
C LEU A 139 -0.70 -17.90 14.64
N ILE A 140 -1.75 -18.65 14.94
CA ILE A 140 -3.14 -18.25 14.74
C ILE A 140 -3.76 -18.08 16.12
N GLY A 141 -3.99 -16.84 16.56
CA GLY A 141 -4.56 -16.56 17.90
C GLY A 141 -5.94 -17.18 18.10
N GLY A 142 -6.73 -17.23 17.03
CA GLY A 142 -8.16 -17.51 17.15
C GLY A 142 -8.89 -16.26 17.65
N THR A 143 -10.17 -16.42 17.99
CA THR A 143 -10.91 -15.29 18.55
C THR A 143 -10.43 -15.06 19.97
N GLY A 144 -9.99 -13.87 20.35
CA GLY A 144 -9.37 -13.79 21.66
C GLY A 144 -8.69 -12.48 21.91
N ALA A 145 -7.92 -12.38 22.97
CA ALA A 145 -6.96 -11.29 23.12
C ALA A 145 -5.61 -11.94 23.37
N ASP A 146 -4.95 -12.30 22.28
CA ASP A 146 -3.88 -13.29 22.32
C ASP A 146 -2.50 -12.65 22.36
N VAL A 147 -1.52 -13.40 22.83
CA VAL A 147 -0.11 -13.03 22.79
C VAL A 147 0.65 -14.08 22.00
N MET A 148 1.11 -13.71 20.82
CA MET A 148 1.83 -14.59 19.91
C MET A 148 3.30 -14.19 19.85
N ARG A 149 4.21 -15.12 20.14
CA ARG A 149 5.67 -14.95 20.06
C ARG A 149 6.21 -15.89 18.99
N GLY A 150 6.76 -15.39 17.90
CA GLY A 150 7.30 -16.18 16.79
C GLY A 150 8.60 -16.84 17.22
N GLY A 151 9.63 -16.02 17.42
CA GLY A 151 10.91 -16.49 17.91
C GLY A 151 11.97 -16.38 16.83
N LYS A 152 12.69 -17.46 16.49
CA LYS A 152 13.71 -17.42 15.43
C LYS A 152 13.19 -18.04 14.14
N GLY A 153 13.20 -17.27 13.08
CA GLY A 153 12.87 -17.68 11.73
C GLY A 153 11.89 -16.67 11.14
N ASN A 154 11.33 -16.95 9.97
CA ASN A 154 10.37 -16.03 9.37
C ASN A 154 8.97 -16.48 9.76
N ASP A 155 8.39 -15.82 10.75
CA ASP A 155 7.14 -16.20 11.37
C ASP A 155 5.95 -15.46 10.75
N THR A 156 4.78 -16.09 10.80
CA THR A 156 3.53 -15.53 10.31
C THR A 156 2.48 -15.53 11.43
N TYR A 157 1.95 -14.34 11.71
CA TYR A 157 0.92 -14.12 12.73
C TYR A 157 -0.43 -13.87 12.07
N VAL A 158 -1.46 -14.59 12.48
CA VAL A 158 -2.84 -14.30 12.06
C VAL A 158 -3.55 -13.56 13.19
N VAL A 159 -3.90 -12.30 12.92
CA VAL A 159 -4.54 -11.38 13.87
C VAL A 159 -5.98 -11.14 13.44
N ASP A 160 -6.94 -11.53 14.28
CA ASP A 160 -8.36 -11.35 14.03
C ASP A 160 -9.07 -10.49 15.09
N HIS A 161 -8.36 -10.14 16.16
CA HIS A 161 -8.89 -9.31 17.22
C HIS A 161 -7.97 -8.13 17.57
N VAL A 162 -8.58 -6.98 17.85
CA VAL A 162 -7.88 -5.69 18.03
C VAL A 162 -6.96 -5.64 19.26
N LYS A 163 -6.99 -6.65 20.13
CA LYS A 163 -6.13 -6.75 21.31
C LYS A 163 -5.06 -7.83 21.19
N ASP A 164 -4.96 -8.49 20.04
CA ASP A 164 -3.89 -9.45 19.80
C ASP A 164 -2.56 -8.73 19.74
N GLN A 165 -1.54 -9.39 20.29
CA GLN A 165 -0.19 -8.86 20.40
C GLN A 165 0.77 -9.83 19.74
N THR A 166 1.51 -9.33 18.74
CA THR A 166 2.67 -10.01 18.19
C THR A 166 3.92 -9.56 18.94
N VAL A 167 4.86 -10.47 19.15
CA VAL A 167 6.05 -10.22 19.96
C VAL A 167 7.26 -10.81 19.25
N GLU A 168 8.09 -9.92 18.73
CA GLU A 168 9.34 -10.29 18.08
C GLU A 168 10.60 -9.78 18.77
N THR A 169 11.69 -10.51 18.57
CA THR A 169 13.01 -10.14 19.09
C THR A 169 13.85 -9.48 18.00
N ALA A 170 14.51 -8.36 18.33
CA ALA A 170 15.34 -7.65 17.37
C ALA A 170 16.54 -8.49 16.91
N ASP A 171 16.84 -8.39 15.62
CA ASP A 171 18.10 -8.85 15.03
C ASP A 171 19.32 -8.26 15.75
N THR A 172 20.35 -9.08 15.88
CA THR A 172 21.69 -8.65 16.31
C THR A 172 22.72 -9.02 15.27
N ALA A 173 23.93 -8.48 15.38
CA ALA A 173 25.03 -8.87 14.49
C ALA A 173 25.41 -10.37 14.58
N ALA A 174 25.02 -11.07 15.65
CA ALA A 174 25.35 -12.47 15.88
C ALA A 174 24.18 -13.43 15.65
N VAL A 175 22.94 -12.95 15.74
CA VAL A 175 21.72 -13.75 15.70
C VAL A 175 20.67 -12.99 14.90
N ARG A 176 20.18 -13.62 13.84
CA ARG A 176 19.03 -13.18 13.07
C ARG A 176 17.78 -13.89 13.60
N TYR A 177 16.75 -13.13 13.89
CA TYR A 177 15.48 -13.57 14.40
C TYR A 177 14.44 -13.71 13.31
N GLY A 178 14.53 -13.01 12.17
CA GLY A 178 13.53 -13.28 11.14
C GLY A 178 13.30 -12.19 10.12
N THR A 179 12.22 -12.38 9.39
CA THR A 179 11.52 -11.37 8.60
C THR A 179 10.07 -11.78 8.64
N ASP A 180 9.31 -11.10 9.49
CA ASP A 180 8.06 -11.63 10.01
C ASP A 180 6.86 -10.93 9.37
N THR A 181 5.74 -11.64 9.33
CA THR A 181 4.54 -11.18 8.63
C THR A 181 3.32 -11.25 9.53
N VAL A 182 2.56 -10.17 9.60
CA VAL A 182 1.21 -10.18 10.17
C VAL A 182 0.19 -10.23 9.05
N MET A 183 -0.74 -11.17 9.12
CA MET A 183 -1.97 -11.21 8.33
C MET A 183 -3.13 -10.76 9.22
N ALA A 184 -3.72 -9.60 8.95
CA ALA A 184 -4.73 -9.01 9.82
C ALA A 184 -6.10 -8.85 9.14
N THR A 185 -7.17 -9.34 9.79
CA THR A 185 -8.57 -9.06 9.37
C THR A 185 -9.17 -7.85 10.09
N VAL A 186 -8.43 -7.27 11.03
CA VAL A 186 -8.77 -6.05 11.78
C VAL A 186 -7.70 -4.98 11.55
N SER A 187 -8.02 -3.72 11.87
CA SER A 187 -7.00 -2.67 11.85
C SER A 187 -5.87 -2.99 12.82
N HIS A 188 -4.62 -2.87 12.37
CA HIS A 188 -3.47 -3.36 13.11
C HIS A 188 -2.28 -2.41 13.05
N VAL A 189 -1.49 -2.41 14.13
CA VAL A 189 -0.23 -1.69 14.26
C VAL A 189 0.86 -2.71 14.51
N LEU A 190 1.84 -2.81 13.62
CA LEU A 190 2.95 -3.73 13.79
C LEU A 190 3.69 -3.46 15.10
N ALA A 191 3.92 -4.54 15.86
CA ALA A 191 4.84 -4.53 16.98
C ALA A 191 6.27 -4.21 16.51
N ASN A 192 7.16 -3.86 17.43
CA ASN A 192 8.58 -3.69 17.10
C ASN A 192 9.16 -4.99 16.52
N ASN A 193 10.13 -4.86 15.61
CA ASN A 193 10.84 -5.99 15.01
C ASN A 193 10.00 -6.86 14.08
N VAL A 194 8.83 -6.38 13.63
CA VAL A 194 8.02 -7.04 12.61
C VAL A 194 8.09 -6.23 11.31
N GLU A 195 8.38 -6.89 10.20
CA GLU A 195 8.67 -6.21 8.93
C GLU A 195 7.44 -6.06 8.02
N ASN A 196 6.54 -7.04 7.99
CA ASN A 196 5.49 -7.09 6.99
C ASN A 196 4.09 -7.12 7.60
N LEU A 197 3.16 -6.39 6.98
CA LEU A 197 1.73 -6.45 7.27
C LEU A 197 0.96 -6.67 5.97
N THR A 198 0.06 -7.65 5.98
CA THR A 198 -0.93 -7.88 4.93
C THR A 198 -2.32 -7.80 5.53
N LEU A 199 -3.11 -6.82 5.08
CA LEU A 199 -4.53 -6.72 5.41
C LEU A 199 -5.30 -7.73 4.56
N VAL A 200 -6.17 -8.50 5.21
CA VAL A 200 -6.95 -9.56 4.57
C VAL A 200 -8.45 -9.39 4.85
N GLY A 201 -9.28 -10.03 4.02
CA GLY A 201 -10.72 -9.81 4.02
C GLY A 201 -11.13 -8.61 3.16
N GLY A 202 -12.40 -8.19 3.24
CA GLY A 202 -12.97 -7.14 2.39
C GLY A 202 -13.40 -5.88 3.14
N SER A 203 -12.89 -5.67 4.36
CA SER A 203 -13.23 -4.50 5.17
C SER A 203 -12.22 -3.38 4.97
N ALA A 204 -12.70 -2.14 4.91
CA ALA A 204 -11.88 -0.93 4.95
C ALA A 204 -11.20 -0.79 6.33
N ILE A 205 -9.93 -1.19 6.42
CA ILE A 205 -9.17 -1.24 7.68
C ILE A 205 -7.84 -0.50 7.56
N LYS A 206 -7.25 -0.17 8.72
CA LYS A 206 -5.98 0.55 8.81
C LYS A 206 -4.81 -0.42 9.05
N GLY A 207 -3.76 -0.29 8.26
CA GLY A 207 -2.46 -0.92 8.51
C GLY A 207 -1.44 0.13 8.92
N VAL A 208 -0.71 -0.12 10.00
CA VAL A 208 0.31 0.82 10.51
C VAL A 208 1.62 0.07 10.77
N GLY A 209 2.71 0.57 10.20
CA GLY A 209 4.08 0.09 10.42
C GLY A 209 4.65 0.51 11.78
N ASN A 210 5.97 0.36 11.91
CA ASN A 210 6.75 0.65 13.10
C ASN A 210 7.93 1.61 12.78
N GLY A 211 9.14 1.33 13.24
CA GLY A 211 10.33 2.17 12.98
C GLY A 211 11.29 1.57 11.94
N LEU A 212 10.91 0.45 11.32
CA LEU A 212 11.70 -0.30 10.34
C LEU A 212 11.33 0.12 8.92
N ALA A 213 11.98 -0.47 7.91
CA ALA A 213 11.49 -0.41 6.55
C ALA A 213 10.45 -1.52 6.35
N ASN A 214 9.18 -1.18 6.56
CA ASN A 214 8.05 -2.11 6.48
C ASN A 214 7.52 -2.30 5.05
N VAL A 215 6.93 -3.46 4.81
CA VAL A 215 6.05 -3.69 3.64
C VAL A 215 4.62 -3.82 4.15
N LEU A 216 3.76 -2.87 3.77
CA LEU A 216 2.34 -2.85 4.11
C LEU A 216 1.53 -3.12 2.84
N ILE A 217 0.72 -4.18 2.86
CA ILE A 217 -0.16 -4.58 1.76
C ILE A 217 -1.61 -4.44 2.23
N GLY A 218 -2.40 -3.64 1.51
CA GLY A 218 -3.84 -3.50 1.70
C GLY A 218 -4.65 -4.63 1.08
N ASN A 219 -5.96 -4.58 1.31
CA ASN A 219 -6.95 -5.45 0.68
C ASN A 219 -7.72 -4.68 -0.40
N GLU A 220 -8.76 -5.31 -0.98
CA GLU A 220 -9.55 -4.71 -2.07
C GLU A 220 -10.50 -3.56 -1.65
N ALA A 221 -10.47 -3.15 -0.38
CA ALA A 221 -11.32 -2.08 0.15
C ALA A 221 -10.48 -0.84 0.46
N ASN A 222 -11.14 0.31 0.61
CA ASN A 222 -10.49 1.58 0.94
C ASN A 222 -9.71 1.51 2.28
N ASN A 223 -8.40 1.32 2.20
CA ASN A 223 -7.48 1.15 3.31
C ASN A 223 -6.77 2.46 3.67
N ILE A 224 -6.27 2.50 4.90
CA ILE A 224 -5.32 3.54 5.32
C ILE A 224 -4.01 2.83 5.67
N LEU A 225 -2.95 3.13 4.92
CA LEU A 225 -1.61 2.58 5.14
C LEU A 225 -0.69 3.67 5.67
N ASP A 226 -0.02 3.40 6.78
CA ASP A 226 0.79 4.36 7.52
C ASP A 226 2.11 3.71 7.93
N GLY A 227 3.15 3.89 7.12
CA GLY A 227 4.48 3.29 7.33
C GLY A 227 5.12 3.71 8.66
N LYS A 228 4.81 4.93 9.11
CA LYS A 228 5.55 5.69 10.12
C LYS A 228 6.99 5.93 9.67
N ALA A 229 7.93 5.92 10.62
CA ALA A 229 9.33 6.16 10.34
C ALA A 229 9.94 4.92 9.70
N GLY A 230 10.69 5.10 8.62
CA GLY A 230 11.21 3.98 7.88
C GLY A 230 11.57 4.39 6.48
N ALA A 231 11.80 3.39 5.63
CA ALA A 231 11.71 3.57 4.18
C ALA A 231 10.71 2.53 3.71
N ASP A 232 9.43 2.87 3.85
CA ASP A 232 8.35 1.88 3.78
C ASP A 232 7.86 1.65 2.35
N THR A 233 7.38 0.45 2.07
CA THR A 233 6.64 0.15 0.85
C THR A 233 5.19 -0.12 1.21
N MET A 234 4.29 0.72 0.74
CA MET A 234 2.85 0.62 0.97
C MET A 234 2.15 0.32 -0.36
N ILE A 235 1.42 -0.78 -0.42
CA ILE A 235 0.69 -1.25 -1.61
C ILE A 235 -0.79 -1.31 -1.23
N GLY A 236 -1.62 -0.45 -1.83
CA GLY A 236 -3.03 -0.26 -1.48
C GLY A 236 -3.90 -1.40 -1.98
N GLY A 237 -3.92 -1.60 -3.30
CA GLY A 237 -4.66 -2.69 -3.94
C GLY A 237 -5.76 -2.14 -4.84
N GLU A 238 -7.00 -2.51 -4.56
CA GLU A 238 -8.19 -1.94 -5.20
C GLU A 238 -8.90 -1.05 -4.17
N GLY A 239 -9.80 -0.19 -4.62
CA GLY A 239 -10.48 0.76 -3.75
C GLY A 239 -9.78 2.11 -3.75
N SER A 240 -10.24 3.02 -2.89
CA SER A 240 -9.67 4.36 -2.73
C SER A 240 -8.85 4.43 -1.45
N ASP A 241 -7.55 4.27 -1.57
CA ASP A 241 -6.60 4.12 -0.49
C ASP A 241 -5.97 5.44 -0.05
N THR A 242 -5.58 5.49 1.21
CA THR A 242 -4.83 6.62 1.78
C THR A 242 -3.47 6.15 2.30
N TYR A 243 -2.42 6.71 1.72
CA TYR A 243 -1.03 6.52 2.14
C TYR A 243 -0.57 7.67 3.02
N ILE A 244 -0.05 7.37 4.21
CA ILE A 244 0.61 8.35 5.06
C ILE A 244 2.12 8.22 4.87
N VAL A 245 2.73 9.27 4.33
CA VAL A 245 4.16 9.33 4.05
C VAL A 245 4.82 10.34 4.98
N ASP A 246 5.76 9.88 5.80
CA ASP A 246 6.50 10.74 6.72
C ASP A 246 8.03 10.66 6.58
N ALA A 247 8.52 9.71 5.77
CA ALA A 247 9.92 9.61 5.40
C ALA A 247 10.12 9.69 3.88
N ILE A 248 11.26 10.26 3.47
CA ILE A 248 11.62 10.41 2.05
C ILE A 248 11.81 9.03 1.35
N GLY A 249 12.07 7.99 2.14
CA GLY A 249 12.25 6.63 1.64
C GLY A 249 10.94 5.89 1.36
N ASP A 250 9.80 6.42 1.79
CA ASP A 250 8.51 5.75 1.65
C ASP A 250 8.07 5.71 0.19
N LYS A 251 7.31 4.67 -0.16
CA LYS A 251 6.75 4.45 -1.49
C LYS A 251 5.30 4.01 -1.37
N ALA A 252 4.41 4.79 -1.98
CA ALA A 252 3.06 4.38 -2.31
C ALA A 252 3.06 3.71 -3.69
N ILE A 253 2.55 2.48 -3.77
CA ILE A 253 2.53 1.67 -4.98
C ILE A 253 1.08 1.28 -5.27
N GLU A 254 0.65 1.59 -6.49
CA GLU A 254 -0.65 1.19 -7.02
C GLU A 254 -0.51 0.28 -8.24
N VAL A 255 -1.54 -0.52 -8.49
CA VAL A 255 -1.62 -1.32 -9.70
C VAL A 255 -2.28 -0.51 -10.82
N SER A 256 -1.64 -0.47 -11.98
CA SER A 256 -2.22 0.18 -13.17
C SER A 256 -3.63 -0.34 -13.45
N GLY A 257 -4.62 0.56 -13.45
CA GLY A 257 -6.00 0.25 -13.78
C GLY A 257 -6.82 -0.33 -12.63
N ALA A 258 -6.30 -0.29 -11.40
CA ALA A 258 -7.09 -0.49 -10.20
C ALA A 258 -8.26 0.51 -10.17
N SER A 259 -9.40 0.06 -9.66
CA SER A 259 -10.57 0.89 -9.45
C SER A 259 -10.40 1.68 -8.17
N GLY A 260 -10.47 3.00 -8.24
CA GLY A 260 -10.07 3.79 -7.07
C GLY A 260 -9.81 5.24 -7.39
N THR A 261 -9.49 5.98 -6.34
CA THR A 261 -8.92 7.32 -6.43
C THR A 261 -8.12 7.51 -5.17
N ASP A 262 -6.81 7.36 -5.30
CA ASP A 262 -5.91 7.16 -4.19
C ASP A 262 -5.28 8.48 -3.78
N ILE A 263 -4.88 8.57 -2.51
CA ILE A 263 -4.27 9.78 -1.98
C ILE A 263 -3.05 9.50 -1.12
N VAL A 264 -1.95 10.16 -1.46
CA VAL A 264 -0.82 10.32 -0.56
C VAL A 264 -1.01 11.58 0.29
N LYS A 265 -0.86 11.42 1.61
CA LYS A 265 -0.73 12.52 2.58
C LYS A 265 0.70 12.53 3.09
N ALA A 266 1.50 13.49 2.62
CA ALA A 266 2.92 13.53 2.91
C ALA A 266 3.27 14.65 3.90
N SER A 267 4.12 14.38 4.89
CA SER A 267 4.71 15.42 5.78
C SER A 267 6.15 15.81 5.38
N VAL A 268 6.61 15.25 4.26
CA VAL A 268 7.87 15.50 3.57
C VAL A 268 7.60 15.89 2.12
N SER A 269 8.61 16.41 1.41
CA SER A 269 8.51 16.58 -0.04
C SER A 269 8.38 15.20 -0.68
N TYR A 270 7.47 15.06 -1.64
CA TYR A 270 7.12 13.76 -2.19
C TYR A 270 6.85 13.82 -3.70
N SER A 271 7.16 12.74 -4.39
CA SER A 271 6.90 12.58 -5.82
C SER A 271 6.05 11.34 -6.03
N LEU A 272 4.99 11.48 -6.84
CA LEU A 272 4.17 10.37 -7.31
C LEU A 272 4.80 9.63 -8.50
N ALA A 273 6.02 9.99 -8.92
CA ALA A 273 6.72 9.33 -10.01
C ALA A 273 6.79 7.81 -9.79
N ASP A 274 6.65 7.06 -10.88
CA ASP A 274 6.60 5.59 -10.88
C ASP A 274 5.45 4.98 -10.04
N SER A 275 4.42 5.76 -9.71
CA SER A 275 3.16 5.28 -9.10
C SER A 275 1.95 5.61 -9.98
N TYR A 276 0.82 4.97 -9.69
CA TYR A 276 -0.48 5.27 -10.32
C TYR A 276 -1.43 6.05 -9.41
N VAL A 277 -0.92 6.66 -8.33
CA VAL A 277 -1.73 7.46 -7.40
C VAL A 277 -2.19 8.76 -8.06
N GLU A 278 -3.46 9.15 -7.86
CA GLU A 278 -4.01 10.37 -8.45
C GLU A 278 -3.81 11.63 -7.60
N ASN A 279 -3.80 11.52 -6.27
CA ASN A 279 -3.80 12.70 -5.41
C ASN A 279 -2.60 12.75 -4.45
N LEU A 280 -2.05 13.94 -4.26
CA LEU A 280 -1.02 14.22 -3.25
C LEU A 280 -1.37 15.49 -2.48
N THR A 281 -1.52 15.34 -1.16
CA THR A 281 -1.66 16.46 -0.23
C THR A 281 -0.45 16.52 0.69
N LEU A 282 0.30 17.62 0.61
CA LEU A 282 1.33 17.94 1.57
C LEU A 282 0.68 18.42 2.88
N THR A 283 1.27 18.03 4.02
CA THR A 283 0.75 18.29 5.35
C THR A 283 1.75 19.06 6.21
N GLY A 284 1.25 19.68 7.28
CA GLY A 284 2.05 20.55 8.13
C GLY A 284 2.22 21.95 7.55
N THR A 285 3.30 22.63 7.95
CA THR A 285 3.55 24.06 7.63
C THR A 285 4.94 24.32 7.04
N LYS A 286 5.70 23.26 6.75
CA LYS A 286 7.05 23.36 6.18
C LYS A 286 6.97 23.73 4.69
N ASN A 287 8.07 24.26 4.16
CA ASN A 287 8.30 24.40 2.72
C ASN A 287 8.59 23.01 2.16
N LEU A 288 7.58 22.41 1.53
CA LEU A 288 7.63 21.06 0.96
C LEU A 288 7.34 21.12 -0.54
N ASN A 289 7.81 20.14 -1.30
CA ASN A 289 7.59 20.09 -2.75
C ASN A 289 6.75 18.87 -3.11
N ALA A 290 5.91 19.02 -4.13
CA ALA A 290 5.13 17.94 -4.72
C ALA A 290 5.48 17.81 -6.20
N THR A 291 5.65 16.58 -6.64
CA THR A 291 5.76 16.25 -8.07
C THR A 291 4.73 15.16 -8.39
N GLY A 292 3.92 15.36 -9.41
CA GLY A 292 2.97 14.38 -9.90
C GLY A 292 3.62 13.27 -10.73
N ASN A 293 2.82 12.63 -11.58
CA ASN A 293 3.19 11.54 -12.49
C ASN A 293 2.68 11.82 -13.91
N ASP A 294 2.34 10.77 -14.67
CA ASP A 294 1.85 10.89 -16.05
C ASP A 294 0.30 10.92 -16.14
N LEU A 295 -0.39 10.89 -14.99
CA LEU A 295 -1.84 10.98 -14.86
C LEU A 295 -2.26 12.43 -14.58
N GLY A 296 -3.55 12.75 -14.73
CA GLY A 296 -4.06 13.99 -14.18
C GLY A 296 -4.11 13.92 -12.66
N ASN A 297 -3.21 14.65 -11.98
CA ASN A 297 -3.08 14.64 -10.53
C ASN A 297 -3.76 15.82 -9.85
N ALA A 298 -4.25 15.63 -8.62
CA ALA A 298 -4.56 16.74 -7.73
C ALA A 298 -3.45 16.92 -6.69
N LEU A 299 -2.65 17.98 -6.85
CA LEU A 299 -1.55 18.33 -5.97
C LEU A 299 -1.93 19.51 -5.08
N LYS A 300 -1.81 19.33 -3.77
CA LYS A 300 -2.08 20.35 -2.76
C LYS A 300 -0.87 20.58 -1.86
N GLY A 301 -0.41 21.83 -1.81
CA GLY A 301 0.68 22.32 -0.96
C GLY A 301 0.34 22.41 0.52
N THR A 302 1.25 23.03 1.28
CA THR A 302 1.09 23.40 2.68
C THR A 302 0.82 24.91 2.77
N THR A 303 0.83 25.51 3.97
CA THR A 303 0.86 26.98 4.09
C THR A 303 2.29 27.55 4.00
N GLY A 304 3.27 26.73 3.64
CA GLY A 304 4.66 27.13 3.43
C GLY A 304 4.90 27.51 1.98
N ASN A 305 6.16 27.73 1.59
CA ASN A 305 6.49 27.95 0.18
C ASN A 305 6.69 26.59 -0.49
N ASN A 306 5.85 26.24 -1.45
CA ASN A 306 5.86 24.95 -2.11
C ASN A 306 6.34 25.05 -3.57
N HIS A 307 6.97 23.99 -4.06
CA HIS A 307 7.22 23.77 -5.50
C HIS A 307 6.30 22.65 -5.97
N LEU A 308 5.38 22.97 -6.88
CA LEU A 308 4.36 22.05 -7.38
C LEU A 308 4.59 21.84 -8.88
N ASP A 309 5.01 20.63 -9.25
CA ASP A 309 5.16 20.18 -10.64
C ASP A 309 4.12 19.09 -10.91
N GLY A 310 3.14 19.36 -11.77
CA GLY A 310 2.08 18.41 -12.12
C GLY A 310 2.61 17.17 -12.85
N GLY A 311 3.65 17.35 -13.68
CA GLY A 311 4.12 16.30 -14.58
C GLY A 311 3.40 16.35 -15.93
N LEU A 312 3.02 15.18 -16.44
CA LEU A 312 2.16 15.07 -17.63
C LEU A 312 0.75 14.76 -17.18
N GLY A 313 -0.26 15.33 -17.84
CA GLY A 313 -1.64 15.12 -17.46
C GLY A 313 -2.37 16.45 -17.38
N ALA A 314 -3.67 16.42 -17.16
CA ALA A 314 -4.38 17.66 -16.82
C ALA A 314 -4.44 17.75 -15.29
N ASP A 315 -3.55 18.53 -14.71
CA ASP A 315 -3.34 18.55 -13.26
C ASP A 315 -4.14 19.67 -12.56
N LEU A 316 -4.47 19.45 -11.30
CA LEU A 316 -5.05 20.44 -10.40
C LEU A 316 -4.01 20.83 -9.35
N LEU A 317 -3.52 22.06 -9.40
CA LEU A 317 -2.45 22.55 -8.53
C LEU A 317 -3.01 23.59 -7.55
N THR A 318 -2.88 23.31 -6.25
CA THR A 318 -3.31 24.20 -5.15
C THR A 318 -2.10 24.54 -4.27
N GLY A 319 -1.66 25.79 -4.27
CA GLY A 319 -0.52 26.27 -3.47
C GLY A 319 -0.88 26.51 -2.00
N LEU A 320 -2.07 27.04 -1.75
CA LEU A 320 -2.56 27.65 -0.51
C LEU A 320 -1.90 29.01 -0.22
N ALA A 321 -1.56 29.26 1.04
CA ALA A 321 -0.82 30.43 1.43
C ALA A 321 0.67 30.11 1.36
N GLY A 322 1.51 31.08 1.06
CA GLY A 322 2.91 30.81 0.82
C GLY A 322 3.38 31.67 -0.34
N ARG A 323 4.64 31.51 -0.71
CA ARG A 323 5.16 31.95 -2.01
C ARG A 323 5.43 30.70 -2.83
N ASP A 324 4.42 30.27 -3.55
CA ASP A 324 4.44 28.98 -4.23
C ASP A 324 4.99 29.10 -5.64
N THR A 325 5.58 28.02 -6.13
CA THR A 325 6.09 27.92 -7.49
C THR A 325 5.35 26.80 -8.20
N PHE A 326 4.58 27.16 -9.23
CA PHE A 326 3.87 26.24 -10.11
C PHE A 326 4.73 25.98 -11.35
N VAL A 327 5.07 24.73 -11.61
CA VAL A 327 6.16 24.35 -12.50
C VAL A 327 5.62 23.70 -13.76
N PHE A 328 6.05 24.21 -14.90
CA PHE A 328 5.72 23.67 -16.21
C PHE A 328 7.01 23.14 -16.86
N SER A 329 7.27 21.86 -16.63
CA SER A 329 8.53 21.19 -17.01
C SER A 329 8.39 20.15 -18.12
N THR A 330 7.16 19.79 -18.50
CA THR A 330 6.85 18.69 -19.42
C THR A 330 6.31 19.17 -20.77
N LYS A 331 6.11 18.24 -21.70
CA LYS A 331 5.69 18.55 -23.07
C LYS A 331 4.27 19.11 -23.13
N LEU A 332 4.12 20.28 -23.72
CA LEU A 332 2.80 20.90 -23.93
C LEU A 332 1.94 20.10 -24.91
N SER A 333 0.64 19.97 -24.62
CA SER A 333 -0.34 19.33 -25.50
C SER A 333 -1.77 19.72 -25.13
N SER A 334 -2.75 19.40 -25.98
CA SER A 334 -4.17 19.65 -25.66
C SER A 334 -4.73 18.80 -24.52
N THR A 335 -3.97 17.81 -24.04
CA THR A 335 -4.33 16.94 -22.89
C THR A 335 -3.43 17.18 -21.68
N ASN A 336 -2.50 18.14 -21.78
CA ASN A 336 -1.56 18.52 -20.72
C ASN A 336 -1.77 20.00 -20.38
N ILE A 337 -2.91 20.30 -19.75
CA ILE A 337 -3.36 21.65 -19.43
C ILE A 337 -3.71 21.66 -17.94
N ASP A 338 -2.89 22.37 -17.17
CA ASP A 338 -3.03 22.36 -15.71
C ASP A 338 -3.92 23.49 -15.23
N HIS A 339 -4.53 23.28 -14.08
CA HIS A 339 -5.40 24.23 -13.41
C HIS A 339 -4.75 24.72 -12.12
N LEU A 340 -4.45 26.01 -12.06
CA LEU A 340 -3.91 26.69 -10.89
C LEU A 340 -5.10 27.26 -10.11
N THR A 341 -5.44 26.59 -9.01
CA THR A 341 -6.74 26.80 -8.34
C THR A 341 -6.81 28.05 -7.48
N ASP A 342 -5.67 28.49 -6.93
CA ASP A 342 -5.60 29.54 -5.93
C ASP A 342 -4.41 30.49 -6.09
N PHE A 343 -3.88 30.60 -7.32
CA PHE A 343 -2.72 31.42 -7.64
C PHE A 343 -2.82 32.87 -7.12
N SER A 344 -1.73 33.37 -6.56
CA SER A 344 -1.58 34.74 -6.07
C SER A 344 -0.47 35.48 -6.81
N ALA A 345 -0.81 36.45 -7.67
CA ALA A 345 0.17 37.31 -8.37
C ALA A 345 1.02 38.20 -7.43
N VAL A 346 0.75 38.20 -6.13
CA VAL A 346 1.59 38.91 -5.15
C VAL A 346 2.70 38.02 -4.61
N ASN A 347 2.43 36.72 -4.46
CA ASN A 347 3.30 35.81 -3.73
C ASN A 347 3.93 34.74 -4.60
N ASP A 348 3.15 34.21 -5.55
CA ASP A 348 3.45 32.98 -6.27
C ASP A 348 4.23 33.26 -7.55
N THR A 349 4.69 32.19 -8.18
CA THR A 349 5.48 32.25 -9.41
C THR A 349 5.10 31.09 -10.32
N ILE A 350 4.94 31.38 -11.60
CA ILE A 350 4.82 30.39 -12.66
C ILE A 350 6.23 30.15 -13.22
N GLN A 351 6.78 28.97 -12.97
CA GLN A 351 8.09 28.57 -13.48
C GLN A 351 7.96 27.80 -14.78
N LEU A 352 8.59 28.31 -15.83
CA LEU A 352 8.60 27.76 -17.18
C LEU A 352 9.96 27.12 -17.45
N SER A 353 10.01 25.82 -17.72
CA SER A 353 11.26 25.15 -18.07
C SER A 353 11.79 25.61 -19.42
N LYS A 354 13.05 26.03 -19.48
CA LYS A 354 13.72 26.49 -20.71
C LYS A 354 13.74 25.44 -21.81
N SER A 355 13.74 24.15 -21.45
CA SER A 355 13.72 23.03 -22.41
C SER A 355 12.40 22.91 -23.15
N ILE A 356 11.30 23.32 -22.52
CA ILE A 356 9.95 23.32 -23.11
C ILE A 356 9.68 24.67 -23.78
N PHE A 357 9.97 25.76 -23.08
CA PHE A 357 9.75 27.14 -23.53
C PHE A 357 11.01 27.68 -24.24
N ALA A 358 11.43 26.96 -25.28
CA ALA A 358 12.72 27.15 -25.95
C ALA A 358 12.94 28.55 -26.58
N ALA A 359 11.88 29.31 -26.88
CA ALA A 359 11.98 30.65 -27.45
C ALA A 359 12.21 31.76 -26.40
N LEU A 360 11.98 31.48 -25.12
CA LEU A 360 12.16 32.47 -24.03
C LEU A 360 13.63 32.60 -23.62
N SER A 361 14.01 33.74 -23.04
CA SER A 361 15.33 33.87 -22.37
C SER A 361 15.23 33.38 -20.92
N ALA A 362 16.30 32.79 -20.39
CA ALA A 362 16.34 32.36 -18.99
C ALA A 362 16.33 33.57 -18.03
N GLY A 363 15.78 33.38 -16.84
CA GLY A 363 15.56 34.41 -15.83
C GLY A 363 14.13 34.95 -15.83
N SER A 364 13.95 36.18 -15.32
CA SER A 364 12.65 36.85 -15.34
C SER A 364 12.13 37.00 -16.77
N LEU A 365 10.83 36.75 -16.97
CA LEU A 365 10.21 36.93 -18.28
C LEU A 365 10.31 38.40 -18.71
N ALA A 366 10.73 38.65 -19.94
CA ALA A 366 10.77 40.00 -20.49
C ALA A 366 9.34 40.54 -20.66
N GLU A 367 9.13 41.83 -20.37
CA GLU A 367 7.82 42.49 -20.54
C GLU A 367 7.30 42.34 -21.98
N SER A 368 8.17 42.45 -22.98
CA SER A 368 7.82 42.27 -24.39
C SER A 368 7.44 40.83 -24.78
N ALA A 369 7.68 39.85 -23.91
CA ALA A 369 7.34 38.45 -24.15
C ALA A 369 5.99 38.05 -23.54
N PHE A 370 5.34 38.92 -22.77
CA PHE A 370 4.05 38.68 -22.14
C PHE A 370 2.96 39.53 -22.76
N LYS A 371 1.81 38.93 -23.05
CA LYS A 371 0.65 39.64 -23.58
C LYS A 371 -0.67 39.21 -22.97
N ASP A 372 -1.36 40.19 -22.42
CA ASP A 372 -2.77 40.05 -22.03
C ASP A 372 -3.69 40.34 -23.24
N LEU A 373 -4.49 39.34 -23.61
CA LEU A 373 -5.37 39.33 -24.77
C LEU A 373 -6.73 39.97 -24.52
N ALA A 374 -7.21 39.99 -23.28
CA ALA A 374 -8.53 40.51 -22.92
C ALA A 374 -8.54 42.04 -22.77
N VAL A 375 -7.36 42.67 -22.81
CA VAL A 375 -7.25 44.14 -22.91
C VAL A 375 -7.82 44.62 -24.26
N THR A 376 -8.76 45.57 -24.19
CA THR A 376 -9.39 46.14 -25.40
C THR A 376 -8.34 46.68 -26.37
N GLY A 377 -8.31 46.12 -27.59
CA GLY A 377 -7.36 46.51 -28.64
C GLY A 377 -5.99 45.85 -28.54
N ALA A 378 -5.81 44.84 -27.68
CA ALA A 378 -4.60 44.02 -27.63
C ALA A 378 -4.28 43.46 -29.02
N LYS A 379 -3.03 43.64 -29.45
CA LYS A 379 -2.48 43.06 -30.67
C LYS A 379 -1.32 42.17 -30.29
N VAL A 380 -1.35 40.93 -30.74
CA VAL A 380 -0.22 40.01 -30.59
C VAL A 380 0.80 40.33 -31.68
N ASP A 381 2.06 40.52 -31.29
CA ASP A 381 3.18 40.70 -32.20
C ASP A 381 4.12 39.48 -32.19
N ALA A 382 5.33 39.62 -32.73
CA ALA A 382 6.26 38.51 -32.88
C ALA A 382 7.14 38.25 -31.64
N ASP A 383 7.17 39.19 -30.71
CA ASP A 383 7.92 39.09 -29.46
C ASP A 383 7.05 38.52 -28.34
N ASP A 384 5.73 38.68 -28.41
CA ASP A 384 4.76 38.06 -27.49
C ASP A 384 4.86 36.52 -27.55
N ARG A 385 5.27 35.88 -26.44
CA ARG A 385 5.45 34.43 -26.31
C ARG A 385 4.51 33.78 -25.32
N ILE A 386 4.24 34.44 -24.19
CA ILE A 386 3.26 34.01 -23.20
C ILE A 386 2.02 34.87 -23.37
N LEU A 387 0.92 34.23 -23.73
CA LEU A 387 -0.37 34.86 -23.96
C LEU A 387 -1.30 34.50 -22.80
N TYR A 388 -1.90 35.51 -22.20
CA TYR A 388 -2.87 35.38 -21.11
C TYR A 388 -4.21 35.95 -21.54
N ASP A 389 -5.29 35.21 -21.34
CA ASP A 389 -6.66 35.72 -21.48
C ASP A 389 -7.28 35.88 -20.10
N HIS A 390 -7.28 37.11 -19.56
CA HIS A 390 -7.79 37.36 -18.21
C HIS A 390 -9.30 37.19 -18.07
N ASP A 391 -10.07 37.12 -19.15
CA ASP A 391 -11.51 36.84 -19.08
C ASP A 391 -11.80 35.35 -18.87
N THR A 392 -10.83 34.48 -19.17
CA THR A 392 -10.97 33.02 -19.10
C THR A 392 -9.91 32.32 -18.26
N GLY A 393 -8.87 33.03 -17.81
CA GLY A 393 -7.74 32.49 -17.05
C GLY A 393 -6.73 31.72 -17.90
N VAL A 394 -6.93 31.58 -19.21
CA VAL A 394 -6.12 30.70 -20.07
C VAL A 394 -4.72 31.29 -20.30
N LEU A 395 -3.70 30.47 -20.09
CA LEU A 395 -2.31 30.72 -20.47
C LEU A 395 -1.92 29.85 -21.67
N SER A 396 -1.29 30.48 -22.66
CA SER A 396 -0.83 29.84 -23.89
C SER A 396 0.59 30.27 -24.27
N TYR A 397 1.30 29.40 -24.98
CA TYR A 397 2.65 29.63 -25.46
C TYR A 397 2.69 29.71 -26.99
N ASP A 398 3.10 30.86 -27.53
CA ASP A 398 3.38 31.10 -28.95
C ASP A 398 4.87 30.84 -29.26
N ALA A 399 5.20 29.58 -29.52
CA ALA A 399 6.56 29.17 -29.82
C ALA A 399 7.10 29.76 -31.13
N ASP A 400 6.24 30.02 -32.14
CA ASP A 400 6.69 30.50 -33.44
C ASP A 400 6.67 32.03 -33.57
N GLY A 401 6.01 32.74 -32.63
CA GLY A 401 5.97 34.20 -32.56
C GLY A 401 5.34 34.78 -33.82
N ARG A 402 4.36 34.08 -34.40
CA ARG A 402 3.64 34.59 -35.58
C ARG A 402 2.42 35.42 -35.19
N GLY A 403 2.18 35.64 -33.89
CA GLY A 403 1.23 36.63 -33.40
C GLY A 403 -0.22 36.21 -33.61
N SER A 404 -0.53 34.91 -33.50
CA SER A 404 -1.90 34.41 -33.59
C SER A 404 -2.22 33.47 -32.45
N ALA A 405 -3.17 33.88 -31.60
CA ALA A 405 -3.69 33.07 -30.50
C ALA A 405 -4.19 31.68 -30.95
N ALA A 406 -4.61 31.53 -32.22
CA ALA A 406 -5.05 30.25 -32.77
C ALA A 406 -3.93 29.20 -32.95
N LYS A 407 -2.66 29.61 -32.89
CA LYS A 407 -1.50 28.71 -33.01
C LYS A 407 -0.74 28.51 -31.70
N ALA A 408 -1.04 29.31 -30.68
CA ALA A 408 -0.44 29.15 -29.37
C ALA A 408 -0.97 27.88 -28.71
N ILE A 409 -0.09 27.17 -27.99
CA ILE A 409 -0.44 25.94 -27.27
C ILE A 409 -0.86 26.32 -25.86
N LYS A 410 -2.08 25.98 -25.47
CA LYS A 410 -2.55 26.13 -24.09
C LYS A 410 -1.77 25.21 -23.18
N PHE A 411 -1.38 25.70 -22.00
CA PHE A 411 -0.65 24.91 -21.02
C PHE A 411 -1.20 25.04 -19.61
N ALA A 412 -1.93 26.12 -19.30
CA ALA A 412 -2.52 26.29 -17.99
C ALA A 412 -3.80 27.13 -18.02
N VAL A 413 -4.58 27.02 -16.94
CA VAL A 413 -5.71 27.87 -16.60
C VAL A 413 -5.54 28.36 -15.17
N ILE A 414 -5.66 29.66 -14.96
CA ILE A 414 -5.78 30.27 -13.63
C ILE A 414 -7.26 30.26 -13.26
N ASP A 415 -7.69 29.39 -12.33
CA ASP A 415 -9.12 29.24 -12.03
C ASP A 415 -9.71 30.44 -11.30
N ASN A 416 -8.89 31.12 -10.49
CA ASN A 416 -9.26 32.34 -9.76
C ASN A 416 -8.92 33.61 -10.54
N TYR A 417 -8.95 33.56 -11.88
CA TYR A 417 -8.59 34.66 -12.78
C TYR A 417 -9.32 35.98 -12.48
N ASP A 418 -10.54 35.93 -11.96
CA ASP A 418 -11.34 37.10 -11.56
C ASP A 418 -10.74 37.91 -10.40
N LYS A 419 -9.72 37.35 -9.73
CA LYS A 419 -9.05 37.93 -8.56
C LYS A 419 -7.55 38.15 -8.78
N VAL A 420 -7.03 37.81 -9.95
CA VAL A 420 -5.60 37.81 -10.25
C VAL A 420 -5.33 38.78 -11.40
N ALA A 421 -4.30 39.61 -11.25
CA ALA A 421 -3.79 40.45 -12.32
C ALA A 421 -2.36 40.00 -12.66
N LEU A 422 -2.23 39.08 -13.62
CA LEU A 422 -0.94 38.57 -14.06
C LEU A 422 -0.15 39.59 -14.88
N THR A 423 1.16 39.58 -14.68
CA THR A 423 2.15 40.36 -15.41
C THR A 423 3.36 39.49 -15.74
N HIS A 424 4.30 40.00 -16.52
CA HIS A 424 5.57 39.32 -16.79
C HIS A 424 6.39 39.02 -15.52
N LEU A 425 6.16 39.74 -14.42
CA LEU A 425 6.90 39.55 -13.16
C LEU A 425 6.51 38.27 -12.42
N ASP A 426 5.36 37.70 -12.75
CA ASP A 426 4.85 36.45 -12.16
C ASP A 426 5.49 35.20 -12.76
N PHE A 427 6.36 35.37 -13.77
CA PHE A 427 6.96 34.27 -14.53
C PHE A 427 8.48 34.21 -14.35
N LEU A 428 8.98 32.99 -14.13
CA LEU A 428 10.40 32.66 -14.10
C LEU A 428 10.69 31.63 -15.19
N VAL A 429 11.71 31.86 -16.02
CA VAL A 429 12.20 30.88 -17.00
C VAL A 429 13.46 30.23 -16.45
N ALA A 430 13.41 28.94 -16.12
CA ALA A 430 14.48 28.20 -15.46
C ALA A 430 15.16 27.18 -16.36
#